data_AF-G0PNY5-F1
#
_entry.id   AF-G0PNY5-F1
#
_cell.length_a   1.000
_cell.length_b   1.000
_cell.length_c   1.000
_cell.angle_alpha   90.00
_cell.angle_beta   90.00
_cell.angle_gamma   90.00
#
_symmetry.space_group_name_H-M   'P 1'
#
loop_
_entity.id
_entity.type
_entity.pdbx_description
1 polymer ?
#
loop_
_entity_poly.entity_id
_entity_poly.type
_entity_poly.pdbx_seq_one_letter_code
_entity_poly.pdbx_strand_id
1 'polypeptide(L)'
;TVSISTPAQDVGRLFASCLSTKDRREKVDFLLEEYYKTFVKELDGMEVPYTLQNLKDSYQVYFPLMSSMVLPGIAPMLEHAHVSEEYRESMKGVAMDKMIGLLEDVISTHESSIQKFPKYFEY
;
A
#
# COMPACT_ATOMS: atom_id res chain seq x y z
N THR A 1 6.90 15.58 -10.60
CA THR A 1 5.69 15.44 -11.42
C THR A 1 4.56 15.04 -10.50
N VAL A 2 3.53 15.86 -10.35
CA VAL A 2 2.31 15.44 -9.64
C VAL A 2 1.59 14.49 -10.60
N SER A 3 1.56 13.20 -10.28
CA SER A 3 0.70 12.26 -10.99
C SER A 3 -0.75 12.53 -10.59
N ILE A 4 -1.68 12.35 -11.52
CA ILE A 4 -3.11 12.26 -11.19
C ILE A 4 -3.32 10.84 -10.61
N SER A 5 -2.84 10.62 -9.39
CA SER A 5 -3.11 9.42 -8.61
C SER A 5 -4.22 9.71 -7.59
N THR A 6 -5.02 8.71 -7.29
CA THR A 6 -5.98 8.81 -6.19
C THR A 6 -5.24 8.72 -4.86
N PRO A 7 -5.78 9.31 -3.76
CA PRO A 7 -5.20 9.14 -2.42
C PRO A 7 -4.94 7.69 -2.06
N ALA A 8 -5.85 6.78 -2.47
CA ALA A 8 -5.75 5.34 -2.27
C ALA A 8 -4.53 4.71 -2.95
N GLN A 9 -4.17 5.16 -4.15
CA GLN A 9 -2.97 4.68 -4.85
C GLN A 9 -1.70 5.13 -4.13
N ASP A 10 -1.68 6.38 -3.66
CA ASP A 10 -0.53 6.93 -2.93
C ASP A 10 -0.32 6.19 -1.61
N VAL A 11 -1.36 6.01 -0.79
CA VAL A 11 -1.26 5.25 0.46
C VAL A 11 -0.99 3.76 0.21
N GLY A 12 -1.56 3.18 -0.85
CA GLY A 12 -1.30 1.78 -1.23
C GLY A 12 0.18 1.55 -1.53
N ARG A 13 0.80 2.46 -2.29
CA ARG A 13 2.23 2.42 -2.58
C ARG A 13 3.07 2.62 -1.33
N LEU A 14 2.71 3.60 -0.50
CA LEU A 14 3.40 3.90 0.75
C LEU A 14 3.39 2.70 1.70
N PHE A 15 2.25 2.06 1.88
CA PHE A 15 2.13 0.92 2.79
C PHE A 15 2.87 -0.30 2.26
N ALA A 16 2.80 -0.55 0.95
CA ALA A 16 3.55 -1.63 0.32
C ALA A 16 5.07 -1.41 0.44
N SER A 17 5.57 -0.18 0.26
CA SER A 17 7.00 0.11 0.27
C SER A 17 7.59 0.25 1.67
N CYS A 18 6.88 0.85 2.62
CA CYS A 18 7.45 1.21 3.92
C CYS A 18 7.12 0.25 5.06
N LEU A 19 5.98 -0.46 5.02
CA LEU A 19 5.57 -1.32 6.13
C LEU A 19 6.10 -2.75 5.99
N SER A 20 6.30 -3.40 7.14
CA SER A 20 6.43 -4.86 7.21
C SER A 20 5.09 -5.52 6.86
N THR A 21 5.11 -6.81 6.53
CA THR A 21 3.89 -7.59 6.29
C THR A 21 2.97 -7.57 7.51
N LYS A 22 3.53 -7.73 8.71
CA LYS A 22 2.78 -7.70 9.97
C LYS A 22 2.11 -6.35 10.20
N ASP A 23 2.87 -5.27 10.14
CA ASP A 23 2.34 -3.93 10.43
C ASP A 23 1.26 -3.54 9.41
N ARG A 24 1.45 -3.88 8.14
CA ARG A 24 0.47 -3.62 7.10
C ARG A 24 -0.86 -4.33 7.40
N ARG A 25 -0.84 -5.60 7.77
CA ARG A 25 -2.06 -6.37 8.10
C ARG A 25 -2.73 -5.90 9.39
N GLU A 26 -1.95 -5.57 10.42
CA GLU A 26 -2.49 -5.19 11.74
C GLU A 26 -2.93 -3.72 11.82
N LYS A 27 -2.33 -2.83 11.04
CA LYS A 27 -2.47 -1.38 11.20
C LYS A 27 -3.15 -0.68 10.02
N VAL A 28 -3.49 -1.38 8.94
CA VAL A 28 -4.08 -0.74 7.74
C VAL A 28 -5.28 0.14 8.06
N ASP A 29 -6.24 -0.35 8.85
CA ASP A 29 -7.44 0.42 9.18
C ASP A 29 -7.11 1.69 9.97
N PHE A 30 -6.26 1.56 10.99
CA PHE A 30 -5.79 2.68 11.79
C PHE A 30 -5.05 3.71 10.93
N LEU A 31 -4.14 3.28 10.06
CA LEU A 31 -3.36 4.19 9.23
C LEU A 31 -4.22 4.91 8.19
N LEU A 32 -5.22 4.24 7.60
CA LEU A 32 -6.18 4.88 6.69
C LEU A 32 -7.05 5.91 7.42
N GLU A 33 -7.44 5.62 8.66
CA GLU A 33 -8.18 6.57 9.51
C GLU A 33 -7.33 7.80 9.87
N GLU A 34 -6.08 7.60 10.28
CA GLU A 34 -5.17 8.71 10.60
C GLU A 34 -4.84 9.55 9.36
N TYR A 35 -4.64 8.90 8.20
CA TYR A 35 -4.49 9.60 6.93
C TYR A 35 -5.71 10.48 6.62
N TYR A 36 -6.91 9.91 6.72
CA TYR A 36 -8.15 10.63 6.43
C TYR A 36 -8.40 11.79 7.40
N LYS A 37 -8.20 11.57 8.71
CA LYS A 37 -8.31 12.63 9.73
C LYS A 37 -7.36 13.78 9.44
N THR A 38 -6.11 13.46 9.10
CA THR A 38 -5.11 14.45 8.72
C THR A 38 -5.56 15.22 7.48
N PHE A 39 -5.98 14.50 6.42
CA PHE A 39 -6.50 15.12 5.21
C PHE A 39 -7.64 16.11 5.48
N VAL A 40 -8.66 15.70 6.24
CA VAL A 40 -9.80 16.56 6.59
C VAL A 40 -9.37 17.78 7.40
N LYS A 41 -8.41 17.63 8.32
CA LYS A 41 -7.86 18.74 9.09
C LYS A 41 -7.16 19.76 8.18
N GLU A 42 -6.35 19.29 7.24
CA GLU A 42 -5.59 20.15 6.30
C GLU A 42 -6.48 20.84 5.26
N LEU A 43 -7.73 20.39 5.08
CA LEU A 43 -8.70 21.09 4.23
C LEU A 43 -9.22 22.39 4.84
N ASP A 44 -8.96 22.68 6.13
CA ASP A 44 -9.28 23.95 6.80
C ASP A 44 -10.73 24.44 6.55
N GLY A 45 -11.70 23.53 6.70
CA GLY A 45 -13.13 23.84 6.55
C GLY A 45 -13.66 23.83 5.11
N MET A 46 -12.82 23.52 4.11
CA MET A 46 -13.30 23.25 2.75
C MET A 46 -14.16 21.97 2.70
N GLU A 47 -15.00 21.88 1.66
CA GLU A 47 -15.81 20.69 1.42
C GLU A 47 -14.92 19.45 1.24
N VAL A 48 -15.26 18.38 1.95
CA VAL A 48 -14.50 17.13 1.91
C VAL A 48 -14.90 16.32 0.67
N PRO A 49 -13.98 16.07 -0.28
CA PRO A 49 -14.34 15.50 -1.58
C PRO A 49 -14.65 13.99 -1.57
N TYR A 50 -14.35 13.28 -0.49
CA TYR A 50 -14.63 11.85 -0.34
C TYR A 50 -14.78 11.43 1.12
N THR A 51 -15.48 10.32 1.36
CA THR A 51 -15.64 9.75 2.71
C THR A 51 -14.47 8.82 3.06
N LEU A 52 -14.25 8.58 4.35
CA LEU A 52 -13.33 7.53 4.81
C LEU A 52 -13.62 6.18 4.16
N GLN A 53 -14.90 5.84 3.99
CA GLN A 53 -15.29 4.58 3.35
C GLN A 53 -14.85 4.54 1.89
N ASN A 54 -14.97 5.65 1.15
CA ASN A 54 -14.45 5.73 -0.22
C ASN A 54 -12.94 5.51 -0.28
N LEU A 55 -12.19 6.03 0.69
CA LEU A 55 -10.75 5.79 0.80
C LEU A 55 -10.44 4.31 1.06
N LYS A 56 -11.12 3.69 2.04
CA LYS A 56 -10.92 2.27 2.39
C LYS A 56 -11.27 1.34 1.23
N ASP A 57 -12.39 1.59 0.55
CA ASP A 57 -12.82 0.80 -0.60
C ASP A 57 -11.86 0.97 -1.79
N SER A 58 -11.46 2.20 -2.08
CA SER A 58 -10.49 2.48 -3.16
C SER A 58 -9.13 1.86 -2.84
N TYR A 59 -8.67 1.93 -1.59
CA TYR A 59 -7.44 1.27 -1.15
C TYR A 59 -7.51 -0.23 -1.41
N GLN A 60 -8.61 -0.88 -1.03
CA GLN A 60 -8.79 -2.33 -1.23
C GLN A 60 -8.65 -2.71 -2.72
N VAL A 61 -9.25 -1.93 -3.62
CA VAL A 61 -9.19 -2.19 -5.06
C VAL A 61 -7.80 -1.90 -5.66
N TYR A 62 -7.14 -0.81 -5.27
CA TYR A 62 -5.86 -0.40 -5.87
C TYR A 62 -4.63 -1.05 -5.23
N PHE A 63 -4.72 -1.52 -3.98
CA PHE A 63 -3.58 -2.07 -3.25
C PHE A 63 -2.88 -3.23 -3.97
N PRO A 64 -3.58 -4.21 -4.60
CA PRO A 64 -2.93 -5.25 -5.40
C PRO A 64 -2.06 -4.68 -6.53
N LEU A 65 -2.55 -3.69 -7.26
CA LEU A 65 -1.80 -3.04 -8.35
C LEU A 65 -0.57 -2.31 -7.80
N MET A 66 -0.73 -1.50 -6.75
CA MET A 66 0.37 -0.73 -6.18
C MET A 66 1.47 -1.63 -5.60
N SER A 67 1.08 -2.73 -4.95
CA SER A 67 2.01 -3.74 -4.44
C SER A 67 2.78 -4.43 -5.57
N SER A 68 2.08 -4.77 -6.66
CA SER A 68 2.69 -5.37 -7.85
C SER A 68 3.71 -4.44 -8.52
N MET A 69 3.52 -3.12 -8.45
CA MET A 69 4.50 -2.14 -8.93
C MET A 69 5.70 -1.97 -8.00
N VAL A 70 5.53 -2.17 -6.68
CA VAL A 70 6.62 -2.05 -5.69
C VAL A 70 7.51 -3.29 -5.68
N LEU A 71 6.92 -4.47 -5.84
CA LEU A 71 7.59 -5.75 -5.64
C LEU A 71 8.89 -5.91 -6.47
N PRO A 72 8.94 -5.61 -7.78
CA PRO A 72 10.15 -5.75 -8.59
C PRO A 72 11.29 -4.84 -8.13
N GLY A 73 10.98 -3.75 -7.42
CA GLY A 73 11.98 -2.81 -6.92
C GLY A 73 12.69 -3.26 -5.65
N ILE A 74 12.12 -4.17 -4.85
CA ILE A 74 12.61 -4.46 -3.49
C ILE A 74 14.05 -5.00 -3.51
N ALA A 75 14.33 -6.06 -4.28
CA ALA A 75 15.66 -6.65 -4.33
C ALA A 75 16.71 -5.70 -4.94
N PRO A 76 16.47 -5.06 -6.11
CA PRO A 76 17.41 -4.07 -6.66
C PRO A 76 17.69 -2.89 -5.72
N MET A 77 16.68 -2.38 -5.01
CA MET A 77 16.89 -1.29 -4.05
C MET A 77 17.79 -1.70 -2.89
N LEU A 78 17.70 -2.94 -2.42
CA LEU A 78 18.59 -3.45 -1.37
C LEU A 78 20.03 -3.65 -1.91
N GLU A 79 20.16 -4.22 -3.11
CA GLU A 79 21.46 -4.46 -3.75
C GLU A 79 22.23 -3.16 -3.96
N HIS A 80 21.55 -2.12 -4.45
CA HIS A 80 22.15 -0.83 -4.74
C HIS A 80 22.10 0.17 -3.57
N ALA A 81 21.67 -0.27 -2.38
CA ALA A 81 21.68 0.58 -1.19
C ALA A 81 23.12 0.93 -0.79
N HIS A 82 23.35 2.21 -0.47
CA HIS A 82 24.62 2.71 0.07
C HIS A 82 24.75 2.40 1.57
N VAL A 83 24.86 1.10 1.89
CA VAL A 83 24.97 0.54 3.25
C VAL A 83 26.14 -0.43 3.33
N SER A 84 26.54 -0.85 4.54
CA SER A 84 27.58 -1.87 4.70
C SER A 84 27.13 -3.23 4.16
N GLU A 85 28.08 -4.04 3.71
CA GLU A 85 27.79 -5.39 3.22
C GLU A 85 27.11 -6.25 4.29
N GLU A 86 27.61 -6.18 5.53
CA GLU A 86 27.02 -6.88 6.69
C GLU A 86 25.55 -6.52 6.88
N TYR A 87 25.22 -5.22 6.79
CA TYR A 87 23.84 -4.77 6.90
C TYR A 87 23.00 -5.26 5.72
N ARG A 88 23.51 -5.16 4.49
CA ARG A 88 22.80 -5.65 3.30
C ARG A 88 22.46 -7.13 3.42
N GLU A 89 23.42 -7.96 3.81
CA GLU A 89 23.22 -9.39 4.03
C GLU A 89 22.17 -9.66 5.11
N SER A 90 22.23 -8.93 6.22
CA SER A 90 21.23 -9.06 7.31
C SER A 90 19.80 -8.72 6.84
N MET A 91 19.65 -7.86 5.82
CA MET A 91 18.37 -7.41 5.30
C MET A 91 17.78 -8.30 4.21
N LYS A 92 18.54 -9.25 3.65
CA LYS A 92 18.04 -10.15 2.59
C LYS A 92 16.84 -10.98 3.06
N GLY A 93 16.91 -11.52 4.28
CA GLY A 93 15.78 -12.26 4.87
C GLY A 93 14.53 -11.39 5.02
N VAL A 94 14.71 -10.17 5.55
CA VAL A 94 13.62 -9.20 5.71
C VAL A 94 13.00 -8.80 4.36
N ALA A 95 13.82 -8.60 3.33
CA ALA A 95 13.36 -8.30 1.98
C ALA A 95 12.57 -9.46 1.37
N MET A 96 13.03 -10.70 1.56
CA MET A 96 12.31 -11.91 1.12
C MET A 96 10.96 -12.05 1.82
N ASP A 97 10.91 -11.91 3.15
CA ASP A 97 9.67 -11.98 3.93
C ASP A 97 8.67 -10.91 3.51
N LYS A 98 9.16 -9.70 3.21
CA LYS A 98 8.35 -8.60 2.69
C LYS A 98 7.79 -8.93 1.30
N MET A 99 8.60 -9.47 0.40
CA MET A 99 8.16 -9.86 -0.95
C MET A 99 7.10 -10.97 -0.90
N ILE A 100 7.31 -12.01 -0.09
CA ILE A 100 6.35 -13.09 0.11
C ILE A 100 5.03 -12.54 0.65
N GLY A 101 5.09 -11.74 1.72
CA GLY A 101 3.89 -11.17 2.31
C GLY A 101 3.13 -10.20 1.38
N LEU A 102 3.84 -9.48 0.50
CA LEU A 102 3.19 -8.67 -0.53
C LEU A 102 2.47 -9.53 -1.58
N LEU A 103 3.04 -10.65 -2.01
CA LEU A 103 2.36 -11.58 -2.92
C LEU A 103 1.08 -12.15 -2.30
N GLU A 104 1.17 -12.58 -1.04
CA GLU A 104 0.01 -13.07 -0.27
C GLU A 104 -1.08 -11.99 -0.14
N ASP A 105 -0.67 -10.75 0.16
CA ASP A 105 -1.62 -9.65 0.32
C ASP A 105 -2.26 -9.25 -1.02
N VAL A 106 -1.50 -9.29 -2.13
CA VAL A 106 -2.04 -9.08 -3.48
C VAL A 106 -3.15 -10.09 -3.77
N ILE A 107 -2.88 -11.38 -3.55
CA ILE A 107 -3.85 -12.46 -3.83
C ILE A 107 -5.10 -12.28 -2.95
N SER A 108 -4.93 -12.25 -1.63
CA SER A 108 -6.06 -12.16 -0.69
C SER A 108 -6.88 -10.88 -0.85
N THR A 109 -6.23 -9.74 -1.08
CA THR A 109 -6.92 -8.47 -1.30
C THR A 109 -7.65 -8.48 -2.64
N HIS A 110 -7.06 -9.03 -3.69
CA HIS A 110 -7.71 -9.12 -5.00
C HIS A 110 -8.93 -10.04 -4.97
N GLU A 111 -8.82 -11.23 -4.37
CA GLU A 111 -9.93 -12.16 -4.22
C GLU A 111 -11.10 -11.54 -3.43
N SER A 112 -10.81 -10.90 -2.30
CA SER A 112 -11.84 -10.20 -1.51
C SER A 112 -12.44 -9.00 -2.26
N SER A 113 -11.65 -8.32 -3.10
CA SER A 113 -12.12 -7.21 -3.93
C SER A 113 -13.11 -7.69 -5.00
N ILE A 114 -12.84 -8.82 -5.66
CA ILE A 114 -13.76 -9.42 -6.64
C ILE A 114 -15.11 -9.74 -5.97
N GLN A 115 -15.07 -10.31 -4.77
CA GLN A 115 -16.30 -10.64 -4.02
C GLN A 115 -17.08 -9.41 -3.59
N LYS A 116 -16.38 -8.36 -3.13
CA LYS A 116 -17.00 -7.14 -2.60
C LYS A 116 -17.48 -6.18 -3.71
N PHE A 117 -16.78 -6.13 -4.83
CA PHE A 117 -17.01 -5.20 -5.94
C PHE A 117 -17.14 -5.91 -7.29
N PRO A 118 -18.05 -6.90 -7.45
CA PRO A 118 -18.09 -7.73 -8.65
C PRO A 118 -18.24 -6.92 -9.94
N LYS A 119 -19.11 -5.89 -9.94
CA LYS A 119 -19.34 -4.99 -11.07
C LYS A 119 -18.09 -4.22 -11.52
N TYR A 120 -17.13 -3.98 -10.64
CA TYR A 120 -15.88 -3.30 -10.99
C TYR A 120 -14.95 -4.20 -11.82
N PHE A 121 -15.10 -5.52 -11.71
CA PHE A 121 -14.27 -6.51 -12.40
C PHE A 121 -15.00 -7.17 -13.58
N GLU A 122 -16.22 -6.73 -13.89
CA GLU A 122 -16.97 -7.11 -15.09
C GLU A 122 -16.51 -6.24 -16.28
N TYR A 123 -15.37 -6.58 -16.87
CA TYR A 123 -14.89 -6.01 -18.15
C TYR A 123 -14.58 -7.11 -19.16
#